data_AF-A0A960YUZ3-F1
#
_entry.id   AF-A0A960YUZ3-F1
#
_cell.length_a   1.000
_cell.length_b   1.000
_cell.length_c   1.000
_cell.angle_alpha   90.00
_cell.angle_beta   90.00
_cell.angle_gamma   90.00
#
_symmetry.space_group_name_H-M   'P 1'
#
loop_
_entity.id
_entity.type
_entity.pdbx_description
1 polymer ?
#
loop_
_entity_poly.entity_id
_entity_poly.type
_entity_poly.pdbx_seq_one_letter_code
_entity_poly.pdbx_strand_id
1 'polypeptide(L)'
;MFIMKVSEPKYHHVFEKVHVDLVLECQILVGRLGEIENFDWWGGIDATDSAGGADFFQKLFPKEANYPGFMAAGEAVLSAAKKYESKILMEAGKYQYSIFLLPFSYESLVMDRWAHLKNNPGELSEKLKKVLSPDFKKEEMILLFQEILKGTKKPESEGSTFGTKAKLTKKEISYGIIPLMSLINLEKGKWGLPYCV
;
A
#
# COMPACT_ATOMS: atom_id res chain seq x y z
N MET A 1 39.07 -24.46 7.76
CA MET A 1 37.64 -24.11 7.79
C MET A 1 37.52 -22.76 8.47
N PHE A 2 37.42 -21.68 7.68
CA PHE A 2 37.30 -20.31 8.21
C PHE A 2 35.83 -20.07 8.57
N ILE A 3 35.53 -19.94 9.86
CA ILE A 3 34.23 -19.46 10.30
C ILE A 3 34.29 -17.92 10.18
N MET A 4 33.77 -17.40 9.08
CA MET A 4 33.47 -15.97 8.99
C MET A 4 32.43 -15.65 10.05
N LYS A 5 32.83 -14.89 11.08
CA LYS A 5 31.88 -14.14 11.91
C LYS A 5 31.20 -13.13 10.98
N VAL A 6 30.02 -13.50 10.48
CA VAL A 6 29.09 -12.55 9.90
C VAL A 6 28.72 -11.61 11.04
N SER A 7 29.31 -10.42 11.04
CA SER A 7 28.84 -9.33 11.86
C SER A 7 27.48 -8.95 11.27
N GLU A 8 26.40 -9.39 11.92
CA GLU A 8 25.07 -8.93 11.58
C GLU A 8 25.11 -7.40 11.59
N PRO A 9 24.72 -6.74 10.48
CA PRO A 9 24.60 -5.30 10.51
C PRO A 9 23.47 -4.98 11.48
N LYS A 10 23.81 -4.34 12.60
CA LYS A 10 22.85 -3.80 13.58
C LYS A 10 22.00 -2.71 12.94
N TYR A 11 21.03 -3.09 12.12
CA TYR A 11 19.95 -2.23 11.68
C TYR A 11 18.70 -2.55 12.51
N HIS A 12 18.80 -2.35 13.83
CA HIS A 12 17.63 -2.27 14.69
C HIS A 12 17.19 -0.82 14.80
N HIS A 13 16.61 -0.29 13.72
CA HIS A 13 15.50 0.63 13.93
C HIS A 13 14.32 -0.28 14.24
N VAL A 14 14.00 -0.37 15.53
CA VAL A 14 12.76 -1.01 15.99
C VAL A 14 11.62 -0.19 15.39
N PHE A 15 11.10 -0.64 14.25
CA PHE A 15 9.86 -0.12 13.72
C PHE A 15 8.76 -0.65 14.62
N GLU A 16 8.19 0.24 15.41
CA GLU A 16 7.07 -0.09 16.27
C GLU A 16 5.92 -0.64 15.42
N LYS A 17 5.17 -1.62 15.96
CA LYS A 17 3.99 -2.24 15.34
C LYS A 17 3.05 -1.19 14.69
N VAL A 18 2.94 -0.02 15.32
CA VAL A 18 2.15 1.14 14.88
C VAL A 18 2.55 1.63 13.48
N HIS A 19 3.84 1.61 13.14
CA HIS A 19 4.32 2.05 11.83
C HIS A 19 3.96 1.08 10.71
N VAL A 20 3.99 -0.23 10.97
CA VAL A 20 3.68 -1.25 9.95
C VAL A 20 2.17 -1.28 9.65
N ASP A 21 1.33 -1.16 10.69
CA ASP A 21 -0.12 -1.07 10.51
C ASP A 21 -0.50 0.17 9.69
N LEU A 22 0.14 1.32 9.95
CA LEU A 22 -0.08 2.53 9.17
C LEU A 22 0.33 2.37 7.70
N VAL A 23 1.44 1.69 7.42
CA VAL A 23 1.86 1.39 6.04
C VAL A 23 0.83 0.49 5.35
N LEU A 24 0.35 -0.56 6.01
CA LEU A 24 -0.70 -1.43 5.45
C LEU A 24 -2.00 -0.67 5.17
N GLU A 25 -2.47 0.13 6.14
CA GLU A 25 -3.64 1.00 5.99
C GLU A 25 -3.50 1.91 4.77
N CYS A 26 -2.33 2.52 4.61
CA CYS A 26 -2.00 3.40 3.49
C CYS A 26 -1.95 2.66 2.15
N GLN A 27 -1.30 1.49 2.08
CA GLN A 27 -1.22 0.70 0.85
C GLN A 27 -2.61 0.24 0.40
N ILE A 28 -3.43 -0.25 1.32
CA ILE A 28 -4.79 -0.70 0.98
C ILE A 28 -5.65 0.49 0.57
N LEU A 29 -5.56 1.62 1.27
CA LEU A 29 -6.30 2.84 0.91
C LEU A 29 -5.95 3.33 -0.50
N VAL A 30 -4.66 3.45 -0.80
CA VAL A 30 -4.18 3.86 -2.15
C VAL A 30 -4.57 2.82 -3.19
N GLY A 31 -4.46 1.55 -2.84
CA GLY A 31 -4.85 0.43 -3.71
C GLY A 31 -6.31 0.53 -4.09
N ARG A 32 -7.20 0.69 -3.11
CA ARG A 32 -8.64 0.84 -3.37
C ARG A 32 -8.99 2.11 -4.13
N LEU A 33 -8.35 3.24 -3.80
CA LEU A 33 -8.51 4.46 -4.59
C LEU A 33 -8.17 4.21 -6.06
N GLY A 34 -7.11 3.45 -6.36
CA GLY A 34 -6.75 3.15 -7.75
C GLY A 34 -7.69 2.21 -8.50
N GLU A 35 -8.53 1.43 -7.80
CA GLU A 35 -9.55 0.57 -8.43
C GLU A 35 -10.79 1.35 -8.89
N ILE A 36 -11.10 2.46 -8.22
CA ILE A 36 -12.29 3.25 -8.53
C ILE A 36 -12.25 3.64 -10.01
N GLU A 37 -13.34 3.37 -10.75
CA GLU A 37 -13.48 3.61 -12.20
C GLU A 37 -13.03 5.02 -12.64
N ASN A 38 -13.20 6.02 -11.76
CA ASN A 38 -12.79 7.38 -12.03
C ASN A 38 -11.28 7.63 -11.95
N PHE A 39 -10.52 6.74 -11.32
CA PHE A 39 -9.07 6.81 -11.20
C PHE A 39 -8.41 5.77 -12.12
N ASP A 40 -8.87 4.52 -12.07
CA ASP A 40 -8.48 3.41 -12.95
C ASP A 40 -6.95 3.25 -13.11
N TRP A 41 -6.24 3.30 -11.97
CA TRP A 41 -4.77 3.25 -11.97
C TRP A 41 -4.22 1.86 -12.27
N TRP A 42 -5.02 0.82 -12.06
CA TRP A 42 -4.61 -0.57 -12.19
C TRP A 42 -5.09 -1.26 -13.46
N GLY A 43 -5.77 -0.53 -14.35
CA GLY A 43 -6.21 -1.05 -15.66
C GLY A 43 -7.46 -1.93 -15.60
N GLY A 44 -8.50 -1.47 -14.90
CA GLY A 44 -9.82 -2.09 -14.83
C GLY A 44 -9.98 -3.16 -13.76
N ILE A 45 -9.16 -3.12 -12.70
CA ILE A 45 -9.26 -4.05 -11.57
C ILE A 45 -10.24 -3.49 -10.55
N ASP A 46 -11.18 -4.34 -10.12
CA ASP A 46 -12.29 -3.95 -9.25
C ASP A 46 -12.51 -4.99 -8.14
N ALA A 47 -11.41 -5.48 -7.55
CA ALA A 47 -11.39 -6.62 -6.65
C ALA A 47 -12.08 -6.34 -5.30
N THR A 48 -12.16 -5.08 -4.86
CA THR A 48 -12.86 -4.67 -3.64
C THR A 48 -14.23 -4.04 -3.86
N ASP A 49 -14.69 -3.84 -5.10
CA ASP A 49 -16.07 -3.42 -5.35
C ASP A 49 -17.02 -4.61 -5.30
N SER A 50 -18.20 -4.35 -4.76
CA SER A 50 -19.37 -5.21 -4.80
C SER A 50 -19.61 -5.77 -6.22
N ALA A 51 -19.63 -4.92 -7.25
CA ALA A 51 -19.87 -5.35 -8.63
C ALA A 51 -18.66 -6.04 -9.30
N GLY A 52 -17.44 -5.83 -8.78
CA GLY A 52 -16.17 -6.24 -9.41
C GLY A 52 -15.48 -7.48 -8.84
N GLY A 53 -15.96 -8.02 -7.72
CA GLY A 53 -15.44 -9.28 -7.16
C GLY A 53 -15.70 -9.47 -5.67
N ALA A 54 -15.92 -8.38 -4.91
CA ALA A 54 -16.21 -8.48 -3.49
C ALA A 54 -17.52 -9.24 -3.22
N ASP A 55 -18.54 -9.11 -4.08
CA ASP A 55 -19.78 -9.90 -3.98
C ASP A 55 -19.54 -11.40 -4.08
N PHE A 56 -18.57 -11.83 -4.90
CA PHE A 56 -18.21 -13.23 -5.01
C PHE A 56 -17.62 -13.74 -3.69
N PHE A 57 -16.69 -13.00 -3.09
CA PHE A 57 -16.11 -13.35 -1.80
C PHE A 57 -17.14 -13.28 -0.66
N GLN A 58 -18.03 -12.29 -0.65
CA GLN A 58 -19.12 -12.20 0.33
C GLN A 58 -20.12 -13.36 0.22
N LYS A 59 -20.35 -13.91 -0.98
CA LYS A 59 -21.21 -15.08 -1.18
C LYS A 59 -20.54 -16.38 -0.72
N LEU A 60 -19.22 -16.44 -0.70
CA LEU A 60 -18.45 -17.62 -0.29
C LEU A 60 -18.37 -17.78 1.24
N PHE A 61 -18.56 -16.71 2.01
CA PHE A 61 -18.48 -16.74 3.47
C PHE A 61 -19.83 -16.33 4.11
N PRO A 62 -20.23 -16.93 5.26
CA PRO A 62 -21.37 -16.46 6.04
C PRO A 62 -21.24 -14.96 6.36
N LYS A 63 -22.36 -14.23 6.46
CA LYS A 63 -22.34 -12.78 6.75
C LYS A 63 -21.61 -12.45 8.06
N GLU A 64 -21.67 -13.35 9.05
CA GLU A 64 -20.94 -13.19 10.33
C GLU A 64 -19.42 -13.42 10.19
N ALA A 65 -18.98 -14.01 9.07
CA ALA A 65 -17.59 -14.38 8.75
C ALA A 65 -17.09 -13.72 7.45
N ASN A 66 -17.55 -12.51 7.13
CA ASN A 66 -17.16 -11.79 5.91
C ASN A 66 -15.71 -11.24 5.93
N TYR A 67 -15.03 -11.24 7.08
CA TYR A 67 -13.65 -10.75 7.20
C TYR A 67 -12.64 -11.48 6.30
N PRO A 68 -12.61 -12.82 6.22
CA PRO A 68 -11.86 -13.56 5.19
C PRO A 68 -12.08 -13.05 3.77
N GLY A 69 -13.31 -12.72 3.39
CA GLY A 69 -13.62 -12.15 2.08
C GLY A 69 -13.00 -10.77 1.87
N PHE A 70 -13.09 -9.89 2.87
CA PHE A 70 -12.47 -8.56 2.83
C PHE A 70 -10.93 -8.63 2.77
N MET A 71 -10.33 -9.56 3.51
CA MET A 71 -8.88 -9.79 3.47
C MET A 71 -8.44 -10.34 2.10
N ALA A 72 -9.21 -11.24 1.50
CA ALA A 72 -8.93 -11.75 0.16
C ALA A 72 -8.99 -10.63 -0.89
N ALA A 73 -10.00 -9.75 -0.80
CA ALA A 73 -10.11 -8.59 -1.67
C ALA A 73 -8.93 -7.63 -1.47
N GLY A 74 -8.56 -7.31 -0.22
CA GLY A 74 -7.36 -6.50 0.07
C GLY A 74 -6.07 -7.10 -0.49
N GLU A 75 -5.89 -8.42 -0.39
CA GLU A 75 -4.72 -9.11 -0.96
C GLU A 75 -4.70 -9.03 -2.49
N ALA A 76 -5.85 -9.15 -3.15
CA ALA A 76 -5.96 -8.98 -4.60
C ALA A 76 -5.54 -7.57 -5.04
N VAL A 77 -5.99 -6.53 -4.31
CA VAL A 77 -5.61 -5.13 -4.55
C VAL A 77 -4.13 -4.90 -4.39
N LEU A 78 -3.55 -5.34 -3.27
CA LEU A 78 -2.12 -5.18 -3.00
C LEU A 78 -1.28 -5.88 -4.08
N SER A 79 -1.67 -7.09 -4.47
CA SER A 79 -1.00 -7.86 -5.52
C SER A 79 -1.08 -7.16 -6.89
N ALA A 80 -2.27 -6.66 -7.24
CA ALA A 80 -2.52 -5.92 -8.47
C ALA A 80 -1.66 -4.65 -8.56
N ALA A 81 -1.73 -3.80 -7.54
CA ALA A 81 -0.97 -2.55 -7.47
C ALA A 81 0.54 -2.82 -7.51
N LYS A 82 1.02 -3.80 -6.74
CA LYS A 82 2.43 -4.23 -6.74
C LYS A 82 2.88 -4.70 -8.12
N LYS A 83 2.08 -5.53 -8.80
CA LYS A 83 2.39 -6.01 -10.16
C LYS A 83 2.45 -4.86 -11.17
N TYR A 84 1.54 -3.92 -11.07
CA TYR A 84 1.49 -2.74 -11.93
C TYR A 84 2.73 -1.85 -11.74
N GLU A 85 3.05 -1.47 -10.50
CA GLU A 85 4.24 -0.67 -10.20
C GLU A 85 5.54 -1.39 -10.55
N SER A 86 5.61 -2.71 -10.30
CA SER A 86 6.79 -3.53 -10.67
C SER A 86 7.07 -3.46 -12.16
N LYS A 87 6.03 -3.58 -12.99
CA LYS A 87 6.18 -3.53 -14.44
C LYS A 87 6.78 -2.19 -14.89
N ILE A 88 6.28 -1.08 -14.35
CA ILE A 88 6.75 0.27 -14.67
C ILE A 88 8.20 0.47 -14.20
N LEU A 89 8.52 0.07 -12.96
CA LEU A 89 9.86 0.32 -12.39
C LEU A 89 10.93 -0.63 -12.94
N MET A 90 10.56 -1.84 -13.39
CA MET A 90 11.47 -2.73 -14.11
C MET A 90 12.02 -2.08 -15.39
N GLU A 91 11.20 -1.32 -16.12
CA GLU A 91 11.62 -0.58 -17.31
C GLU A 91 12.63 0.54 -16.97
N ALA A 92 12.68 1.00 -15.72
CA ALA A 92 13.57 2.06 -15.26
C ALA A 92 14.99 1.60 -14.90
N GLY A 93 15.25 0.29 -14.84
CA GLY A 93 16.59 -0.32 -14.76
C GLY A 93 17.38 -0.11 -13.45
N LYS A 94 16.82 0.55 -12.43
CA LYS A 94 17.44 0.73 -11.10
C LYS A 94 16.49 0.22 -10.01
N TYR A 95 17.04 -0.29 -8.90
CA TYR A 95 16.25 -0.54 -7.70
C TYR A 95 15.59 0.76 -7.26
N GLN A 96 14.26 0.78 -7.35
CA GLN A 96 13.42 1.92 -7.02
C GLN A 96 12.35 1.42 -6.05
N TYR A 97 12.02 2.26 -5.09
CA TYR A 97 10.97 1.97 -4.11
C TYR A 97 9.77 2.84 -4.40
N SER A 98 8.58 2.30 -4.18
CA SER A 98 7.30 2.98 -4.37
C SER A 98 6.36 2.62 -3.22
N ILE A 99 5.08 2.94 -3.37
CA ILE A 99 4.09 2.65 -2.33
C ILE A 99 3.91 1.15 -2.15
N PHE A 100 3.97 0.37 -3.23
CA PHE A 100 3.77 -1.09 -3.22
C PHE A 100 5.06 -1.90 -3.43
N LEU A 101 6.20 -1.24 -3.68
CA LEU A 101 7.53 -1.86 -3.69
C LEU A 101 8.42 -1.24 -2.63
N LEU A 102 8.39 -1.85 -1.44
CA LEU A 102 9.18 -1.38 -0.30
C LEU A 102 10.60 -1.96 -0.33
N PRO A 103 11.55 -1.36 0.41
CA PRO A 103 12.82 -2.01 0.66
C PRO A 103 12.61 -3.35 1.37
N PHE A 104 13.42 -4.36 1.04
CA PHE A 104 13.22 -5.76 1.45
C PHE A 104 12.92 -5.96 2.94
N SER A 105 13.63 -5.25 3.82
CA SER A 105 13.40 -5.34 5.27
C SER A 105 12.00 -4.87 5.68
N TYR A 106 11.46 -3.85 5.02
CA TYR A 106 10.11 -3.35 5.28
C TYR A 106 9.04 -4.21 4.63
N GLU A 107 9.30 -4.68 3.42
CA GLU A 107 8.40 -5.57 2.70
C GLU A 107 8.10 -6.83 3.54
N SER A 108 9.13 -7.45 4.12
CA SER A 108 8.96 -8.63 5.00
C SER A 108 8.08 -8.30 6.20
N LEU A 109 8.30 -7.18 6.89
CA LEU A 109 7.52 -6.78 8.06
C LEU A 109 6.04 -6.54 7.73
N VAL A 110 5.78 -5.88 6.59
CA VAL A 110 4.43 -5.60 6.09
C VAL A 110 3.72 -6.91 5.72
N MET A 111 4.41 -7.82 5.02
CA MET A 111 3.86 -9.12 4.65
C MET A 111 3.56 -9.99 5.88
N ASP A 112 4.48 -10.05 6.84
CA ASP A 112 4.30 -10.80 8.09
C ASP A 112 3.12 -10.24 8.88
N ARG A 113 3.00 -8.91 8.97
CA ARG A 113 1.88 -8.27 9.65
C ARG A 113 0.55 -8.52 8.92
N TRP A 114 0.52 -8.48 7.60
CA TRP A 114 -0.68 -8.83 6.82
C TRP A 114 -1.10 -10.29 7.04
N ALA A 115 -0.14 -11.23 7.00
CA ALA A 115 -0.39 -12.64 7.29
C ALA A 115 -0.90 -12.86 8.71
N HIS A 116 -0.35 -12.15 9.69
CA HIS A 116 -0.84 -12.18 11.07
C HIS A 116 -2.29 -11.71 11.17
N LEU A 117 -2.65 -10.60 10.54
CA LEU A 117 -4.01 -10.06 10.54
C LEU A 117 -5.01 -10.99 9.84
N LYS A 118 -4.60 -11.70 8.78
CA LYS A 118 -5.43 -12.74 8.14
C LYS A 118 -5.80 -13.87 9.08
N ASN A 119 -4.85 -14.27 9.94
CA ASN A 119 -5.05 -15.33 10.92
C ASN A 119 -5.71 -14.83 12.22
N ASN A 120 -5.67 -13.51 12.48
CA ASN A 120 -6.21 -12.89 13.68
C ASN A 120 -7.10 -11.68 13.35
N PRO A 121 -8.28 -11.87 12.71
CA PRO A 121 -9.13 -10.75 12.28
C PRO A 121 -9.60 -9.83 13.43
N GLY A 122 -9.65 -10.35 14.66
CA GLY A 122 -9.96 -9.56 15.87
C GLY A 122 -8.94 -8.46 16.18
N GLU A 123 -7.72 -8.54 15.63
CA GLU A 123 -6.68 -7.51 15.77
C GLU A 123 -6.74 -6.41 14.70
N LEU A 124 -7.64 -6.48 13.73
CA LEU A 124 -7.80 -5.43 12.73
C LEU A 124 -8.22 -4.11 13.41
N SER A 125 -7.53 -3.02 13.10
CA SER A 125 -7.94 -1.69 13.54
C SER A 125 -9.28 -1.32 12.90
N GLU A 126 -10.09 -0.49 13.56
CA GLU A 126 -11.35 0.00 12.97
C GLU A 126 -11.13 0.76 11.66
N LYS A 127 -10.00 1.47 11.53
CA LYS A 127 -9.59 2.13 10.29
C LYS A 127 -9.37 1.10 9.19
N LEU A 128 -8.59 0.06 9.45
CA LEU A 128 -8.28 -0.97 8.47
C LEU A 128 -9.53 -1.78 8.07
N LYS A 129 -10.41 -2.11 9.02
CA LYS A 129 -11.71 -2.71 8.75
C LYS A 129 -12.56 -1.84 7.82
N LYS A 130 -12.60 -0.52 8.10
CA LYS A 130 -13.32 0.44 7.26
C LYS A 130 -12.72 0.48 5.85
N VAL A 131 -11.40 0.58 5.72
CA VAL A 131 -10.71 0.61 4.43
C VAL A 131 -10.87 -0.70 3.66
N LEU A 132 -11.00 -1.86 4.31
CA LEU A 132 -11.25 -3.14 3.64
C LEU A 132 -12.72 -3.37 3.28
N SER A 133 -13.64 -2.62 3.87
CA SER A 133 -15.07 -2.80 3.64
C SER A 133 -15.47 -2.34 2.23
N PRO A 134 -16.17 -3.17 1.44
CA PRO A 134 -16.66 -2.79 0.12
C PRO A 134 -17.63 -1.60 0.19
N ASP A 135 -18.36 -1.44 1.29
CA ASP A 135 -19.30 -0.34 1.52
C ASP A 135 -18.61 1.01 1.80
N PHE A 136 -17.28 1.04 1.89
CA PHE A 136 -16.56 2.28 2.16
C PHE A 136 -16.61 3.20 0.94
N LYS A 137 -17.30 4.33 1.09
CA LYS A 137 -17.57 5.26 0.00
C LYS A 137 -16.31 5.98 -0.48
N LYS A 138 -16.25 6.24 -1.78
CA LYS A 138 -15.17 6.99 -2.44
C LYS A 138 -14.86 8.32 -1.75
N GLU A 139 -15.88 9.12 -1.46
CA GLU A 139 -15.70 10.45 -0.87
C GLU A 139 -15.05 10.35 0.51
N GLU A 140 -15.42 9.33 1.29
CA GLU A 140 -14.82 9.09 2.59
C GLU A 140 -13.40 8.54 2.49
N MET A 141 -13.09 7.71 1.49
CA MET A 141 -11.73 7.28 1.18
C MET A 141 -10.82 8.47 0.87
N ILE A 142 -11.30 9.42 0.06
CA ILE A 142 -10.55 10.63 -0.29
C ILE A 142 -10.33 11.51 0.95
N LEU A 143 -11.34 11.67 1.81
CA LEU A 143 -11.20 12.42 3.06
C LEU A 143 -10.18 11.76 4.00
N LEU A 144 -10.23 10.44 4.16
CA LEU A 144 -9.25 9.70 4.97
C LEU A 144 -7.84 9.84 4.41
N PHE A 145 -7.68 9.78 3.08
CA PHE A 145 -6.40 10.00 2.41
C PHE A 145 -5.86 11.41 2.71
N GLN A 146 -6.69 12.44 2.61
CA GLN A 146 -6.32 13.82 2.94
C GLN A 146 -6.01 14.01 4.43
N GLU A 147 -6.72 13.30 5.32
CA GLU A 147 -6.46 13.31 6.76
C GLU A 147 -5.09 12.72 7.08
N ILE A 148 -4.73 11.57 6.50
CA ILE A 148 -3.42 10.93 6.67
C ILE A 148 -2.29 11.87 6.21
N LEU A 149 -2.52 12.61 5.12
CA LEU A 149 -1.53 13.56 4.60
C LEU A 149 -1.48 14.87 5.37
N LYS A 150 -2.39 15.14 6.30
CA LYS A 150 -2.45 16.41 7.03
C LYS A 150 -1.17 16.60 7.85
N GLY A 151 -0.46 17.69 7.58
CA GLY A 151 0.82 17.99 8.24
C GLY A 151 2.02 17.26 7.63
N THR A 152 1.83 16.42 6.61
CA THR A 152 2.93 15.82 5.86
C THR A 152 3.55 16.86 4.94
N LYS A 153 4.87 17.07 5.08
CA LYS A 153 5.63 17.92 4.16
C LYS A 153 5.85 17.15 2.85
N LYS A 154 5.42 17.75 1.73
CA LYS A 154 5.69 17.20 0.39
C LYS A 154 7.20 17.19 0.13
N PRO A 155 7.80 16.06 -0.26
CA PRO A 155 9.23 15.99 -0.53
C PRO A 155 9.57 16.74 -1.83
N GLU A 156 10.84 17.13 -1.96
CA GLU A 156 11.36 17.57 -3.26
C GLU A 156 11.19 16.45 -4.28
N SER A 157 10.73 16.80 -5.48
CA SER A 157 10.43 15.82 -6.51
C SER A 157 10.71 16.36 -7.91
N GLU A 158 10.95 15.45 -8.84
CA GLU A 158 11.14 15.74 -10.26
C GLU A 158 10.25 14.81 -11.10
N GLY A 159 9.74 15.34 -12.22
CA GLY A 159 9.01 14.53 -13.19
C GLY A 159 9.93 13.55 -13.90
N SER A 160 9.39 12.39 -14.25
CA SER A 160 10.09 11.34 -14.99
C SER A 160 9.16 10.70 -16.03
N THR A 161 9.73 9.89 -16.92
CA THR A 161 8.96 9.10 -17.89
C THR A 161 7.95 8.14 -17.23
N PHE A 162 8.19 7.76 -15.96
CA PHE A 162 7.40 6.78 -15.23
C PHE A 162 6.42 7.40 -14.23
N GLY A 163 6.56 8.69 -13.92
CA GLY A 163 5.80 9.35 -12.86
C GLY A 163 6.62 10.40 -12.11
N THR A 164 6.48 10.43 -10.79
CA THR A 164 7.11 11.45 -9.93
C THR A 164 8.20 10.83 -9.08
N LYS A 165 9.45 11.24 -9.32
CA LYS A 165 10.59 10.79 -8.54
C LYS A 165 10.82 11.70 -7.35
N ALA A 166 10.69 11.14 -6.15
CA ALA A 166 10.94 11.80 -4.88
C ALA A 166 12.44 11.79 -4.52
N LYS A 167 12.93 12.91 -4.00
CA LYS A 167 14.24 13.01 -3.34
C LYS A 167 14.02 12.85 -1.84
N LEU A 168 14.12 11.62 -1.35
CA LEU A 168 13.97 11.30 0.07
C LEU A 168 15.32 11.15 0.74
N THR A 169 15.47 11.73 1.93
CA THR A 169 16.57 11.44 2.84
C THR A 169 16.40 10.04 3.46
N LYS A 170 17.47 9.46 4.01
CA LYS A 170 17.39 8.18 4.74
C LYS A 170 16.35 8.19 5.87
N LYS A 171 16.18 9.34 6.53
CA LYS A 171 15.18 9.54 7.59
C LYS A 171 13.75 9.53 7.01
N GLU A 172 13.54 10.11 5.85
CA GLU A 172 12.23 10.08 5.17
C GLU A 172 11.88 8.70 4.64
N ILE A 173 12.87 7.94 4.17
CA ILE A 173 12.69 6.52 3.81
C ILE A 173 12.26 5.71 5.05
N SER A 174 12.77 6.04 6.25
CA SER A 174 12.32 5.37 7.49
C SER A 174 10.91 5.75 7.93
N TYR A 175 10.35 6.87 7.46
CA TYR A 175 8.93 7.19 7.70
C TYR A 175 7.98 6.40 6.80
N GLY A 176 8.49 5.47 5.99
CA GLY A 176 7.70 4.57 5.15
C GLY A 176 7.16 5.28 3.90
N ILE A 177 5.91 4.99 3.56
CA ILE A 177 5.30 5.39 2.28
C ILE A 177 4.58 6.75 2.30
N ILE A 178 4.38 7.36 3.46
CA ILE A 178 3.60 8.61 3.60
C ILE A 178 4.18 9.76 2.77
N PRO A 179 5.51 10.01 2.76
CA PRO A 179 6.08 11.03 1.88
C PRO A 179 5.76 10.78 0.39
N LEU A 180 5.76 9.52 -0.06
CA LEU A 180 5.42 9.15 -1.44
C LEU A 180 3.93 9.35 -1.73
N MET A 181 3.04 9.02 -0.78
CA MET A 181 1.61 9.28 -0.93
C MET A 181 1.29 10.76 -1.15
N SER A 182 2.05 11.67 -0.53
CA SER A 182 1.85 13.12 -0.72
C SER A 182 2.11 13.62 -2.16
N LEU A 183 2.68 12.76 -3.01
CA LEU A 183 2.93 13.02 -4.42
C LEU A 183 1.81 12.49 -5.34
N ILE A 184 0.86 11.69 -4.82
CA ILE A 184 -0.26 11.18 -5.61
C ILE A 184 -1.15 12.35 -6.02
N ASN A 185 -1.54 12.36 -7.31
CA ASN A 185 -2.60 13.23 -7.80
C ASN A 185 -3.92 12.47 -7.86
N LEU A 186 -4.95 12.97 -7.20
CA LEU A 186 -6.32 12.45 -7.25
C LEU A 186 -7.08 13.02 -8.46
N GLU A 187 -6.46 13.00 -9.64
CA GLU A 187 -7.07 13.39 -10.91
C GLU A 187 -7.33 12.15 -11.79
N LYS A 188 -8.47 12.16 -12.50
CA LYS A 188 -8.89 11.05 -13.37
C LYS A 188 -7.84 10.72 -14.42
N GLY A 189 -7.48 9.43 -14.53
CA GLY A 189 -6.56 8.92 -15.53
C GLY A 189 -5.11 9.41 -15.41
N LYS A 190 -4.78 10.14 -14.33
CA LYS A 190 -3.43 10.67 -14.08
C LYS A 190 -2.76 9.92 -12.94
N TRP A 191 -2.42 8.65 -13.17
CA TRP A 191 -1.50 7.95 -12.28
C TRP A 191 -0.05 8.32 -12.61
N GLY A 192 0.50 9.27 -11.85
CA GLY A 192 1.94 9.51 -11.84
C GLY A 192 2.56 8.74 -10.71
N LEU A 193 3.16 7.57 -10.99
CA LEU A 193 3.77 6.69 -9.99
C LEU A 193 4.75 7.47 -9.09
N PRO A 194 4.49 7.60 -7.78
CA PRO A 194 5.46 8.13 -6.84
C PRO A 194 6.51 7.07 -6.52
N TYR A 195 7.79 7.41 -6.70
CA TYR A 195 8.88 6.50 -6.37
C TYR A 195 10.14 7.23 -5.91
N CYS A 196 11.04 6.52 -5.23
CA CYS A 196 12.37 7.01 -4.83
C CYS A 196 13.46 5.98 -5.16
N VAL A 197 14.72 6.39 -5.00
CA VAL A 197 15.93 5.57 -5.17
C VAL A 197 16.66 5.49 -3.83
#